data_AF-A0A7J4QVA0-F1
#
_entry.id   AF-A0A7J4QVA0-F1
#
_cell.length_a   1.000
_cell.length_b   1.000
_cell.length_c   1.000
_cell.angle_alpha   90.00
_cell.angle_beta   90.00
_cell.angle_gamma   90.00
#
_symmetry.space_group_name_H-M   'P 1'
#
loop_
_entity.id
_entity.type
_entity.pdbx_description
1 polymer ?
#
loop_
_entity_poly.entity_id
_entity_poly.type
_entity_poly.pdbx_seq_one_letter_code
_entity_poly.pdbx_strand_id
1 'polypeptide(L)'
;MSATFLIRIDVPDSRSVAHDASLEAAGESVLQYGLGLDAEVTGENRLTELLSQSDYDGACTLLQDALMSGKEANCWLAKNSATSNPYGLVGTPSGNTVTVHQLVTVDENVWTISLTLWNIGGGA
;
A
#
# COMPACT_ATOMS: atom_id res chain seq x y z
N MET A 1 25.55 -3.39 51.26
CA MET A 1 26.25 -3.32 49.95
C MET A 1 25.22 -2.90 48.92
N SER A 2 25.42 -1.79 48.22
CA SER A 2 24.48 -1.31 47.18
C SER A 2 25.26 -1.16 45.89
N ALA A 3 24.78 -1.78 44.82
CA ALA A 3 25.34 -1.65 43.49
C ALA A 3 24.44 -0.71 42.67
N THR A 4 25.07 0.22 41.97
CA THR A 4 24.42 1.11 41.01
C THR A 4 24.80 0.66 39.62
N PHE A 5 23.82 0.54 38.75
CA PHE A 5 24.01 0.22 37.34
C PHE A 5 23.53 1.40 36.50
N LEU A 6 24.27 1.68 35.43
CA LEU A 6 23.91 2.65 34.41
C LEU A 6 23.46 1.87 33.17
N ILE A 7 22.24 2.11 32.73
CA ILE A 7 21.71 1.56 31.48
C ILE A 7 21.79 2.68 30.44
N ARG A 8 22.55 2.44 29.37
CA ARG A 8 22.56 3.29 28.18
C ARG A 8 21.59 2.67 27.17
N ILE A 9 20.57 3.41 26.80
CA ILE A 9 19.66 3.06 25.71
C ILE A 9 20.06 3.94 24.53
N ASP A 10 20.63 3.34 23.49
CA ASP A 10 20.83 4.03 22.22
C ASP A 10 19.51 3.95 21.45
N VAL A 11 18.83 5.09 21.34
CA VAL A 11 17.65 5.26 20.48
C VAL A 11 18.18 5.64 19.09
N PRO A 12 18.06 4.77 18.07
CA PRO A 12 18.46 5.13 16.72
C PRO A 12 17.64 6.34 16.27
N ASP A 13 18.29 7.29 15.58
CA ASP A 13 17.62 8.45 15.03
C ASP A 13 16.38 8.01 14.24
N SER A 14 15.25 8.67 14.48
CA SER A 14 14.04 8.46 13.71
C SER A 14 14.36 8.64 12.22
N ARG A 15 13.86 7.73 11.38
CA ARG A 15 14.04 7.82 9.93
C ARG A 15 13.63 9.21 9.44
N SER A 16 14.33 9.71 8.43
CA SER A 16 13.99 11.00 7.82
C SER A 16 12.53 10.96 7.34
N VAL A 17 11.68 11.68 8.06
CA VAL A 17 10.24 11.82 7.79
C VAL A 17 9.94 12.22 6.35
N ALA A 18 10.86 12.91 5.67
CA ALA A 18 10.68 13.37 4.30
C ALA A 18 10.70 12.23 3.26
N HIS A 19 11.54 11.20 3.43
CA HIS A 19 11.63 10.11 2.46
C HIS A 19 10.40 9.20 2.53
N ASP A 20 9.96 8.88 3.74
CA ASP A 20 8.79 8.04 3.98
C ASP A 20 7.50 8.76 3.56
N ALA A 21 7.40 10.07 3.79
CA ALA A 21 6.24 10.88 3.38
C ALA A 21 6.00 10.88 1.86
N SER A 22 7.06 10.82 1.04
CA SER A 22 6.90 10.78 -0.43
C SER A 22 6.33 9.46 -0.94
N LEU A 23 6.65 8.34 -0.27
CA LEU A 23 6.13 7.02 -0.60
C LEU A 23 4.71 6.84 -0.05
N GLU A 24 4.46 7.32 1.16
CA GLU A 24 3.14 7.34 1.78
C GLU A 24 2.15 8.16 0.95
N ALA A 25 2.53 9.39 0.58
CA ALA A 25 1.71 10.26 -0.26
C ALA A 25 1.45 9.62 -1.64
N ALA A 26 2.45 8.95 -2.23
CA ALA A 26 2.25 8.24 -3.50
C ALA A 26 1.24 7.09 -3.35
N GLY A 27 1.36 6.28 -2.30
CA GLY A 27 0.42 5.20 -2.01
C GLY A 27 -1.01 5.70 -1.78
N GLU A 28 -1.18 6.72 -0.95
CA GLU A 28 -2.48 7.33 -0.67
C GLU A 28 -3.10 7.92 -1.94
N SER A 29 -2.31 8.62 -2.76
CA SER A 29 -2.81 9.23 -4.00
C SER A 29 -3.30 8.19 -5.01
N VAL A 30 -2.66 7.03 -5.10
CA VAL A 30 -3.09 5.90 -5.95
C VAL A 30 -4.38 5.26 -5.44
N LEU A 31 -4.51 5.10 -4.12
CA LEU A 31 -5.75 4.58 -3.52
C LEU A 31 -6.92 5.54 -3.78
N GLN A 32 -6.70 6.85 -3.60
CA GLN A 32 -7.70 7.87 -3.92
C GLN A 32 -8.01 7.92 -5.42
N TYR A 33 -7.01 7.74 -6.28
CA TYR A 33 -7.21 7.63 -7.72
C TYR A 33 -8.14 6.46 -8.06
N GLY A 34 -7.87 5.26 -7.55
CA GLY A 34 -8.71 4.08 -7.83
C GLY A 34 -10.15 4.22 -7.32
N LEU A 35 -10.35 4.87 -6.18
CA LEU A 35 -11.68 5.16 -5.63
C LEU A 35 -12.41 6.30 -6.37
N GLY A 36 -11.68 7.18 -7.05
CA GLY A 36 -12.22 8.31 -7.79
C GLY A 36 -12.57 8.01 -9.26
N LEU A 37 -12.22 6.83 -9.77
CA LEU A 37 -12.56 6.41 -11.13
C LEU A 37 -14.00 5.91 -11.19
N ASP A 38 -14.75 6.36 -12.20
CA ASP A 38 -16.10 5.85 -12.48
C ASP A 38 -16.06 4.36 -12.82
N ALA A 39 -17.09 3.61 -12.38
CA ALA A 39 -17.28 2.22 -12.78
C ALA A 39 -17.57 2.12 -14.29
N GLU A 40 -17.09 1.06 -14.95
CA GLU A 40 -17.31 0.86 -16.39
C GLU A 40 -18.65 0.18 -16.67
N VAL A 41 -19.05 -0.78 -15.83
CA VAL A 41 -20.30 -1.54 -16.01
C VAL A 41 -21.23 -1.30 -14.83
N THR A 42 -20.81 -1.62 -13.60
CA THR A 42 -21.63 -1.48 -12.39
C THR A 42 -20.79 -1.21 -11.16
N GLY A 43 -21.31 -0.44 -10.21
CA GLY A 43 -20.66 -0.18 -8.92
C GLY A 43 -20.53 1.32 -8.66
N GLU A 44 -19.98 1.67 -7.49
CA GLU A 44 -19.76 3.08 -7.13
C GLU A 44 -18.52 3.66 -7.81
N ASN A 45 -17.46 2.86 -7.91
CA ASN A 45 -16.22 3.21 -8.58
C ASN A 45 -15.55 1.98 -9.20
N ARG A 46 -14.56 2.21 -10.06
CA ARG A 46 -13.86 1.15 -10.79
C ARG A 46 -13.21 0.12 -9.86
N LEU A 47 -12.65 0.55 -8.74
CA LEU A 47 -11.99 -0.36 -7.80
C LEU A 47 -12.99 -1.30 -7.11
N THR A 48 -14.14 -0.78 -6.67
CA THR A 48 -15.23 -1.56 -6.07
C THR A 48 -15.84 -2.55 -7.06
N GLU A 49 -15.93 -2.16 -8.33
CA GLU A 49 -16.41 -3.02 -9.42
C GLU A 49 -15.48 -4.23 -9.62
N LEU A 50 -14.17 -4.01 -9.71
CA LEU A 50 -13.20 -5.09 -9.91
C LEU A 50 -13.20 -6.05 -8.71
N LEU A 51 -13.30 -5.52 -7.49
CA LEU A 51 -13.40 -6.33 -6.27
C LEU A 51 -14.69 -7.15 -6.19
N SER A 52 -15.84 -6.61 -6.64
CA SER A 52 -17.11 -7.35 -6.64
C SER A 52 -17.12 -8.47 -7.69
N GLN A 53 -16.43 -8.26 -8.82
CA GLN A 53 -16.28 -9.24 -9.90
C GLN A 53 -15.18 -10.28 -9.62
N SER A 54 -14.52 -10.21 -8.45
CA SER A 54 -13.38 -11.07 -8.09
C SER A 54 -12.16 -10.93 -9.04
N ASP A 55 -12.06 -9.80 -9.75
CA ASP A 55 -10.90 -9.46 -10.58
C ASP A 55 -9.84 -8.75 -9.74
N TYR A 56 -9.18 -9.54 -8.89
CA TYR A 56 -8.17 -9.06 -7.94
C TYR A 56 -6.88 -8.60 -8.63
N ASP A 57 -6.48 -9.30 -9.68
CA ASP A 57 -5.31 -8.92 -10.48
C ASP A 57 -5.58 -7.63 -11.25
N GLY A 58 -6.79 -7.45 -11.81
CA GLY A 58 -7.20 -6.19 -12.43
C GLY A 58 -7.24 -5.04 -11.43
N ALA A 59 -7.81 -5.25 -10.24
CA ALA A 59 -7.85 -4.24 -9.18
C ALA A 59 -6.43 -3.78 -8.77
N CYS A 60 -5.52 -4.72 -8.56
CA CYS A 60 -4.15 -4.42 -8.19
C CYS A 60 -3.34 -3.80 -9.34
N THR A 61 -3.53 -4.27 -10.57
CA THR A 61 -2.87 -3.70 -11.76
C THR A 61 -3.30 -2.24 -11.96
N LEU A 62 -4.58 -1.93 -11.81
CA LEU A 62 -5.10 -0.58 -11.89
C LEU A 62 -4.42 0.38 -10.90
N LEU A 63 -4.18 -0.08 -9.67
CA LEU A 63 -3.47 0.71 -8.66
C LEU A 63 -1.97 0.82 -8.99
N GLN A 64 -1.33 -0.29 -9.39
CA GLN A 64 0.10 -0.30 -9.72
C GLN A 64 0.43 0.57 -10.92
N ASP A 65 -0.40 0.57 -11.95
CA ASP A 65 -0.22 1.38 -13.16
C ASP A 65 -0.43 2.88 -12.92
N ALA A 66 -1.15 3.24 -11.86
CA ALA A 66 -1.35 4.63 -11.45
C ALA A 66 -0.16 5.24 -10.69
N LEU A 67 0.85 4.43 -10.34
CA LEU A 67 2.03 4.92 -9.64
C LEU A 67 2.86 5.87 -10.51
N MET A 68 3.35 6.94 -9.88
CA MET A 68 4.32 7.83 -10.50
C MET A 68 5.61 7.08 -10.85
N SER A 69 6.25 7.49 -11.95
CA SER A 69 7.56 6.96 -12.35
C SER A 69 8.59 7.04 -11.23
N GLY A 70 9.45 6.03 -11.13
CA GLY A 70 10.46 5.91 -10.07
C GLY A 70 9.94 5.24 -8.79
N LYS A 71 8.71 4.72 -8.79
CA LYS A 71 8.14 3.95 -7.68
C LYS A 71 7.54 2.65 -8.20
N GLU A 72 7.60 1.62 -7.37
CA GLU A 72 6.91 0.35 -7.57
C GLU A 72 6.16 -0.01 -6.29
N ALA A 73 5.13 -0.85 -6.42
CA ALA A 73 4.42 -1.36 -5.25
C ALA A 73 3.94 -2.79 -5.43
N ASN A 74 3.93 -3.54 -4.34
CA ASN A 74 3.19 -4.79 -4.23
C ASN A 74 1.80 -4.48 -3.66
N CYS A 75 0.78 -4.97 -4.34
CA CYS A 75 -0.60 -4.84 -3.92
C CYS A 75 -1.06 -6.10 -3.19
N TRP A 76 -1.67 -5.92 -2.02
CA TRP A 76 -2.17 -6.98 -1.17
C TRP A 76 -3.63 -6.75 -0.84
N LEU A 77 -4.44 -7.80 -0.99
CA LEU A 77 -5.87 -7.74 -0.73
C LEU A 77 -6.24 -8.75 0.35
N ALA A 78 -7.04 -8.29 1.32
CA ALA A 78 -7.68 -9.13 2.32
C ALA A 78 -9.18 -8.87 2.32
N LYS A 79 -9.98 -9.94 2.23
CA LYS A 79 -11.44 -9.89 2.33
C LYS A 79 -11.88 -10.20 3.76
N ASN A 80 -12.59 -9.28 4.39
CA ASN A 80 -13.02 -9.35 5.79
C ASN A 80 -11.81 -9.62 6.71
N SER A 81 -11.83 -10.72 7.45
CA SER A 81 -10.74 -11.16 8.33
C SER A 81 -9.81 -12.19 7.70
N ALA A 82 -9.86 -12.38 6.36
CA ALA A 82 -9.00 -13.33 5.67
C ALA A 82 -7.55 -12.86 5.64
N THR A 83 -6.63 -13.81 5.42
CA THR A 83 -5.22 -13.51 5.18
C THR A 83 -5.07 -12.65 3.93
N SER A 84 -4.21 -11.63 4.01
CA SER A 84 -3.86 -10.79 2.86
C SER A 84 -3.03 -11.58 1.86
N ASN A 85 -3.43 -11.56 0.59
CA ASN A 85 -2.70 -12.22 -0.51
C ASN A 85 -2.24 -11.18 -1.54
N PRO A 86 -1.08 -11.39 -2.18
CA PRO A 86 -0.59 -10.49 -3.22
C PRO A 86 -1.30 -10.78 -4.55
N TYR A 87 -1.59 -9.74 -5.32
CA TYR A 87 -2.17 -9.82 -6.67
C TYR A 87 -1.50 -8.81 -7.59
N GLY A 88 -1.68 -8.99 -8.90
CA GLY A 88 -1.02 -8.19 -9.93
C GLY A 88 0.47 -8.51 -10.03
N LEU A 89 1.28 -7.50 -10.36
CA LEU A 89 2.73 -7.67 -10.45
C LEU A 89 3.34 -7.70 -9.04
N VAL A 90 4.07 -8.77 -8.72
CA VAL A 90 4.76 -8.90 -7.42
C VAL A 90 6.26 -8.72 -7.64
N GLY A 91 6.77 -7.57 -7.23
CA GLY A 91 8.19 -7.22 -7.24
C GLY A 91 8.92 -7.57 -5.95
N THR A 92 10.25 -7.54 -6.01
CA THR A 92 11.12 -7.62 -4.82
C THR A 92 11.62 -6.21 -4.51
N PRO A 93 11.36 -5.67 -3.31
CA PRO A 93 11.82 -4.33 -2.96
C PRO A 93 13.35 -4.21 -3.06
N SER A 94 13.81 -3.20 -3.79
CA SER A 94 15.24 -2.89 -3.96
C SER A 94 15.82 -2.05 -2.81
N GLY A 95 14.98 -1.66 -1.84
CA GLY A 95 15.36 -0.80 -0.73
C GLY A 95 14.26 -0.69 0.32
N ASN A 96 14.19 0.48 0.97
CA ASN A 96 13.20 0.74 2.00
C ASN A 96 11.77 0.72 1.44
N THR A 97 10.86 0.13 2.22
CA THR A 97 9.44 0.06 1.90
C THR A 97 8.60 0.87 2.87
N VAL A 98 7.50 1.40 2.34
CA VAL A 98 6.40 1.98 3.11
C VAL A 98 5.13 1.23 2.73
N THR A 99 4.28 0.90 3.70
CA THR A 99 2.99 0.28 3.42
C THR A 99 1.87 1.22 3.81
N VAL A 100 0.96 1.47 2.87
CA VAL A 100 -0.30 2.18 3.11
C VAL A 100 -1.47 1.21 3.06
N HIS A 101 -2.54 1.53 3.77
CA HIS A 101 -3.73 0.69 3.88
C HIS A 101 -4.99 1.52 3.64
N GLN A 102 -5.92 0.98 2.87
CA GLN A 102 -7.26 1.53 2.70
C GLN A 102 -8.31 0.45 2.95
N LEU A 103 -9.33 0.81 3.73
CA LEU A 103 -10.53 -0.01 3.88
C LEU A 103 -11.58 0.43 2.86
N VAL A 104 -12.16 -0.54 2.16
CA VAL A 104 -13.21 -0.31 1.17
C VAL A 104 -14.32 -1.31 1.40
N THR A 105 -15.57 -0.84 1.51
CA THR A 105 -16.75 -1.70 1.63
C THR A 105 -17.30 -2.00 0.24
N VAL A 106 -17.46 -3.27 -0.08
CA VAL A 106 -18.08 -3.75 -1.33
C VAL A 106 -19.18 -4.73 -0.95
N ASP A 107 -20.42 -4.34 -1.17
CA ASP A 107 -21.62 -5.03 -0.71
C ASP A 107 -21.56 -5.31 0.81
N GLU A 108 -21.61 -6.58 1.21
CA GLU A 108 -21.54 -7.03 2.61
C GLU A 108 -20.10 -7.33 3.08
N ASN A 109 -19.09 -7.05 2.24
CA ASN A 109 -17.70 -7.38 2.52
C ASN A 109 -16.84 -6.14 2.73
N VAL A 110 -15.91 -6.22 3.68
CA VAL A 110 -14.89 -5.19 3.91
C VAL A 110 -13.59 -5.67 3.30
N TRP A 111 -13.01 -4.88 2.41
CA TRP A 111 -11.70 -5.14 1.81
C TRP A 111 -10.64 -4.28 2.48
N THR A 112 -9.54 -4.90 2.87
CA THR A 112 -8.30 -4.19 3.21
C THR A 112 -7.39 -4.27 1.99
N ILE A 113 -7.15 -3.11 1.37
CA ILE A 113 -6.19 -2.96 0.30
C ILE A 113 -4.91 -2.41 0.91
N SER A 114 -3.79 -3.08 0.70
CA SER A 114 -2.49 -2.63 1.17
C SER A 114 -1.53 -2.49 0.01
N LEU A 115 -0.85 -1.35 -0.09
CA LEU A 115 0.19 -1.14 -1.07
C LEU A 115 1.51 -1.02 -0.33
N THR A 116 2.44 -1.94 -0.58
CA THR A 116 3.83 -1.85 -0.10
C THR A 116 4.67 -1.24 -1.21
N LEU A 117 5.08 0.01 -1.03
CA LEU A 117 5.79 0.81 -2.03
C LEU A 117 7.29 0.91 -1.74
N TRP A 118 8.09 1.00 -2.79
CA TRP A 118 9.52 1.37 -2.72
C TRP A 118 9.90 2.25 -3.92
N ASN A 119 11.05 2.90 -3.85
CA ASN A 119 11.60 3.64 -4.98
C ASN A 119 12.38 2.69 -5.90
N ILE A 120 12.24 2.89 -7.21
CA ILE A 120 13.05 2.25 -8.24
C ILE A 120 13.85 3.31 -9.01
N GLY A 121 15.14 3.03 -9.20
CA GLY A 121 16.08 3.98 -9.82
C GLY A 121 16.76 4.90 -8.80
N GLY A 122 18.07 5.10 -8.98
CA GLY A 122 18.89 5.97 -8.16
C GLY A 122 18.84 7.41 -8.66
N GLY A 123 18.36 8.32 -7.81
CA GLY A 123 18.37 9.75 -8.08
C GLY A 123 17.82 10.52 -6.88
N ALA A 124 18.68 10.71 -5.89
CA ALA A 124 18.55 11.82 -4.94
C ALA A 124 18.81 13.15 -5.67
#